data_AF-A0A931ZF43-F1
#
_entry.id   AF-A0A931ZF43-F1
#
_cell.length_a   1.000
_cell.length_b   1.000
_cell.length_c   1.000
_cell.angle_alpha   90.00
_cell.angle_beta   90.00
_cell.angle_gamma   90.00
#
_symmetry.space_group_name_H-M   'P 1'
#
loop_
_entity.id
_entity.type
_entity.pdbx_description
1 polymer ?
#
loop_
_entity_poly.entity_id
_entity_poly.type
_entity_poly.pdbx_seq_one_letter_code
_entity_poly.pdbx_strand_id
1 'polypeptide(L)'
;MRGSGITVMMVGVGRVYEEYFETALGIWGENRQILLDIDPQRIAAVSPESPVLSDDRYLPAEISNLSAGERLKIVADAQDLPFSFQEWPEGERLGLVGIVATPNHLEVMHSLARAGFLKLIVEKPLVNNLREVEELKDLLEINPSLKIYPLDFYVQKIAPLLVLTGKITPDDPRWDWVVMGNGERVLPEICGTLEERIGKIEGVQATIFEGGKLGLPDLAERTWLEQDKKRGGMLLDLGTHALAPLGAAGLFSAEQTKVECAYGHVFNQDRSSYRSSRPYEAEMHAQALLTLKRDQKDIPLILEVGKTFHAGGMWHLVIRGEQGNVFMGLRTGDSLVLVPKKRGEELLHLSLREG
;
A
#
# COMPACT_ATOMS: atom_id res chain seq x y z
N MET A 1 22.03 -10.70 25.78
CA MET A 1 23.21 -10.73 24.88
C MET A 1 22.87 -11.58 23.67
N ARG A 2 23.33 -11.18 22.47
CA ARG A 2 22.76 -11.39 21.13
C ARG A 2 21.58 -10.42 20.91
N GLY A 3 21.76 -9.24 20.31
CA GLY A 3 22.69 -8.84 19.26
C GLY A 3 22.00 -9.06 17.92
N SER A 4 21.07 -8.17 17.59
CA SER A 4 20.34 -8.14 16.32
C SER A 4 20.66 -6.80 15.66
N GLY A 5 21.77 -6.78 14.91
CA GLY A 5 22.10 -5.68 14.02
C GLY A 5 21.13 -5.65 12.83
N ILE A 6 20.88 -4.46 12.29
CA ILE A 6 20.05 -4.30 11.09
C ILE A 6 20.77 -3.39 10.09
N THR A 7 20.70 -3.86 8.84
CA THR A 7 21.30 -3.36 7.60
C THR A 7 20.46 -2.24 6.97
N VAL A 8 21.09 -1.43 6.11
CA VAL A 8 20.56 -0.26 5.38
C VAL A 8 20.77 -0.45 3.86
N MET A 9 19.85 0.03 3.01
CA MET A 9 20.12 0.21 1.56
C MET A 9 19.31 1.35 0.90
N MET A 10 19.81 1.87 -0.25
CA MET A 10 19.26 3.01 -1.01
C MET A 10 18.68 2.63 -2.40
N VAL A 11 17.52 3.24 -2.74
CA VAL A 11 16.99 3.75 -4.04
C VAL A 11 16.98 2.86 -5.31
N GLY A 12 15.77 2.64 -5.88
CA GLY A 12 15.52 2.14 -7.23
C GLY A 12 14.28 1.24 -7.31
N VAL A 13 13.22 1.70 -8.00
CA VAL A 13 11.81 1.27 -7.82
C VAL A 13 11.46 -0.19 -8.23
N GLY A 14 12.43 -1.04 -8.60
CA GLY A 14 12.18 -2.42 -9.03
C GLY A 14 12.61 -3.51 -8.04
N ARG A 15 13.87 -3.51 -7.59
CA ARG A 15 14.44 -4.56 -6.71
C ARG A 15 14.39 -4.24 -5.21
N VAL A 16 14.31 -2.96 -4.85
CA VAL A 16 14.43 -2.53 -3.46
C VAL A 16 13.11 -2.76 -2.68
N TYR A 17 11.97 -2.89 -3.38
CA TYR A 17 10.66 -3.15 -2.76
C TYR A 17 10.55 -4.52 -2.05
N GLU A 18 11.28 -5.54 -2.49
CA GLU A 18 11.30 -6.86 -1.83
C GLU A 18 12.11 -6.85 -0.52
N GLU A 19 13.25 -6.15 -0.47
CA GLU A 19 14.05 -5.99 0.77
C GLU A 19 13.32 -5.13 1.83
N TYR A 20 12.55 -4.11 1.40
CA TYR A 20 11.67 -3.34 2.29
C TYR A 20 10.61 -4.23 2.93
N PHE A 21 10.04 -5.15 2.17
CA PHE A 21 8.99 -6.05 2.64
C PHE A 21 9.52 -7.06 3.65
N GLU A 22 10.68 -7.70 3.42
CA GLU A 22 11.26 -8.62 4.42
C GLU A 22 11.61 -7.90 5.73
N THR A 23 12.07 -6.65 5.66
CA THR A 23 12.41 -5.83 6.83
C THR A 23 11.16 -5.30 7.55
N ALA A 24 10.14 -4.85 6.80
CA ALA A 24 8.86 -4.43 7.35
C ALA A 24 8.15 -5.62 8.01
N LEU A 25 8.08 -6.78 7.34
CA LEU A 25 7.53 -8.02 7.89
C LEU A 25 8.24 -8.48 9.16
N GLY A 26 9.56 -8.26 9.27
CA GLY A 26 10.33 -8.58 10.48
C GLY A 26 10.04 -7.68 11.69
N ILE A 27 9.35 -6.54 11.51
CA ILE A 27 8.96 -5.59 12.56
C ILE A 27 7.53 -5.84 13.06
N TRP A 28 6.78 -6.76 12.43
CA TRP A 28 5.39 -7.03 12.80
C TRP A 28 5.30 -7.75 14.15
N GLY A 29 4.97 -6.98 15.19
CA GLY A 29 4.62 -7.41 16.53
C GLY A 29 3.79 -6.31 17.22
N GLU A 30 3.28 -6.57 18.42
CA GLU A 30 2.37 -5.66 19.17
C GLU A 30 2.95 -4.28 19.56
N ASN A 31 4.13 -3.90 19.07
CA ASN A 31 4.89 -2.75 19.54
C ASN A 31 4.88 -1.55 18.57
N ARG A 32 4.81 -0.35 19.15
CA ARG A 32 4.69 0.98 18.52
C ARG A 32 6.03 1.48 17.94
N GLN A 33 6.56 0.83 16.93
CA GLN A 33 7.89 1.16 16.39
C GLN A 33 7.83 2.05 15.13
N ILE A 34 8.73 3.02 15.04
CA ILE A 34 8.94 3.88 13.85
C ILE A 34 10.29 3.56 13.21
N LEU A 35 10.38 3.66 11.88
CA LEU A 35 11.65 3.66 11.15
C LEU A 35 11.91 5.08 10.61
N LEU A 36 13.04 5.68 11.01
CA LEU A 36 13.50 6.97 10.47
C LEU A 36 14.57 6.75 9.40
N ASP A 37 14.49 7.51 8.31
CA ASP A 37 15.55 7.60 7.29
C ASP A 37 16.09 9.04 7.23
N ILE A 38 17.39 9.17 7.44
CA ILE A 38 18.10 10.45 7.59
C ILE A 38 19.32 10.45 6.67
N ASP A 39 19.40 11.40 5.74
CA ASP A 39 20.56 11.64 4.88
C ASP A 39 21.57 12.57 5.59
N PRO A 40 22.75 12.08 6.03
CA PRO A 40 23.71 12.88 6.78
C PRO A 40 24.38 13.96 5.94
N GLN A 41 24.44 13.82 4.61
CA GLN A 41 25.04 14.84 3.75
C GLN A 41 24.22 16.13 3.75
N ARG A 42 22.91 16.04 4.03
CA ARG A 42 22.03 17.19 4.21
C ARG A 42 22.10 17.79 5.61
N ILE A 43 22.51 17.02 6.62
CA ILE A 43 22.74 17.49 8.00
C ILE A 43 24.11 18.15 8.15
N ALA A 44 25.14 17.65 7.45
CA ALA A 44 26.49 18.23 7.51
C ALA A 44 26.62 19.58 6.76
N ALA A 45 25.65 19.93 5.91
CA ALA A 45 25.56 21.23 5.25
C ALA A 45 25.01 22.35 6.16
N VAL A 46 24.58 22.00 7.37
CA VAL A 46 24.07 22.92 8.38
C VAL A 46 25.25 23.50 9.14
N SER A 47 25.28 24.83 9.22
CA SER A 47 26.36 25.57 9.89
C SER A 47 26.68 24.97 11.26
N PRO A 48 27.97 24.76 11.61
CA PRO A 48 28.40 24.32 12.94
C PRO A 48 27.99 25.28 14.07
N GLU A 49 27.37 26.41 13.75
CA GLU A 49 26.82 27.40 14.70
C GLU A 49 25.34 27.18 15.04
N SER A 50 24.68 26.11 14.54
CA SER A 50 23.31 25.81 14.93
C SER A 50 23.26 25.33 16.40
N PRO A 51 22.61 26.05 17.33
CA PRO A 51 22.65 25.79 18.77
C PRO A 51 21.99 24.45 19.19
N VAL A 52 21.32 23.77 18.25
CA VAL A 52 20.68 22.46 18.46
C VAL A 52 21.68 21.30 18.40
N LEU A 53 22.86 21.49 17.77
CA LEU A 53 23.88 20.44 17.62
C LEU A 53 24.89 20.40 18.78
N SER A 54 24.91 21.40 19.65
CA SER A 54 25.89 21.51 20.76
C SER A 54 25.44 20.86 22.07
N ASP A 55 24.23 20.30 22.13
CA ASP A 55 23.72 19.62 23.31
C ASP A 55 23.68 18.10 23.03
N ASP A 56 24.73 17.39 23.46
CA ASP A 56 24.96 15.92 23.35
C ASP A 56 23.80 15.05 23.91
N ARG A 57 22.71 15.66 24.34
CA ARG A 57 21.52 15.04 24.92
C ARG A 57 20.42 14.72 23.91
N TYR A 58 20.49 15.26 22.68
CA TYR A 58 19.36 15.20 21.72
C TYR A 58 19.64 14.41 20.44
N LEU A 59 20.90 14.04 20.17
CA LEU A 59 21.28 13.18 19.06
C LEU A 59 22.01 11.97 19.65
N PRO A 60 21.60 10.72 19.37
CA PRO A 60 22.41 9.57 19.70
C PRO A 60 23.83 9.80 19.18
N ALA A 61 24.85 9.51 19.98
CA ALA A 61 26.28 9.64 19.63
C ALA A 61 26.69 8.88 18.33
N GLU A 62 25.74 8.16 17.74
CA GLU A 62 25.82 7.45 16.47
C GLU A 62 25.66 8.38 15.25
N ILE A 63 25.03 9.56 15.37
CA ILE A 63 24.83 10.52 14.26
C ILE A 63 26.13 11.19 13.83
N SER A 64 26.99 11.53 14.80
CA SER A 64 28.26 12.24 14.56
C SER A 64 29.35 11.39 13.90
N ASN A 65 29.11 10.09 13.72
CA ASN A 65 30.06 9.13 13.14
C ASN A 65 29.65 8.58 11.76
N LEU A 66 28.55 9.07 11.18
CA LEU A 66 28.06 8.59 9.88
C LEU A 66 28.90 9.14 8.73
N SER A 67 29.42 8.25 7.89
CA SER A 67 30.13 8.62 6.68
C SER A 67 29.16 9.11 5.58
N ALA A 68 29.69 9.83 4.60
CA ALA A 68 28.89 10.40 3.51
C ALA A 68 28.14 9.30 2.74
N GLY A 69 26.81 9.23 2.91
CA GLY A 69 25.94 8.25 2.26
C GLY A 69 25.43 7.13 3.18
N GLU A 70 25.86 7.07 4.45
CA GLU A 70 25.29 6.15 5.45
C GLU A 70 23.94 6.69 5.95
N ARG A 71 22.91 5.84 6.09
CA ARG A 71 21.61 6.27 6.65
C ARG A 71 21.52 5.86 8.10
N LEU A 72 20.97 6.73 8.94
CA LEU A 72 20.68 6.35 10.32
C LEU A 72 19.28 5.76 10.46
N LYS A 73 19.21 4.56 11.04
CA LYS A 73 17.96 3.91 11.45
C LYS A 73 17.75 4.10 12.94
N ILE A 74 16.74 4.90 13.30
CA ILE A 74 16.30 5.06 14.68
C ILE A 74 14.97 4.31 14.85
N VAL A 75 14.92 3.41 15.84
CA VAL A 75 13.69 2.77 16.30
C VAL A 75 13.29 3.43 17.61
N ALA A 76 12.19 4.18 17.60
CA ALA A 76 11.66 4.87 18.76
C ALA A 76 10.21 4.47 19.02
N ASP A 77 9.79 4.54 20.29
CA ASP A 77 8.36 4.52 20.62
C ASP A 77 7.73 5.79 20.03
N ALA A 78 6.58 5.62 19.38
CA ALA A 78 5.88 6.71 18.74
C ALA A 78 5.26 7.72 19.71
N GLN A 79 5.10 7.32 20.98
CA GLN A 79 4.74 8.27 22.03
C GLN A 79 6.03 8.90 22.57
N ASP A 80 6.14 10.22 22.40
CA ASP A 80 7.24 11.05 22.90
C ASP A 80 8.60 10.79 22.23
N LEU A 81 8.67 11.10 20.92
CA LEU A 81 9.93 11.17 20.20
C LEU A 81 10.90 12.10 20.95
N PRO A 82 12.11 11.64 21.32
CA PRO A 82 13.05 12.40 22.16
C PRO A 82 13.73 13.56 21.42
N PHE A 83 13.32 13.83 20.18
CA PHE A 83 13.89 14.81 19.29
C PHE A 83 12.79 15.67 18.66
N SER A 84 13.15 16.91 18.33
CA SER A 84 12.32 17.81 17.53
C SER A 84 13.20 18.46 16.47
N PHE A 85 12.74 18.39 15.25
CA PHE A 85 13.34 19.04 14.09
C PHE A 85 12.56 20.30 13.70
N GLN A 86 11.63 20.79 14.52
CA GLN A 86 10.79 21.95 14.17
C GLN A 86 11.59 23.22 13.85
N GLU A 87 12.73 23.39 14.52
CA GLU A 87 13.60 24.55 14.34
C GLU A 87 14.54 24.42 13.15
N TRP A 88 14.59 23.24 12.50
CA TRP A 88 15.43 23.03 11.32
C TRP A 88 14.83 23.74 10.10
N PRO A 89 15.67 24.31 9.22
CA PRO A 89 15.25 24.82 7.91
C PRO A 89 14.42 23.79 7.14
N GLU A 90 13.36 24.25 6.46
CA GLU A 90 12.45 23.38 5.71
C GLU A 90 13.17 22.49 4.69
N GLY A 91 14.18 23.01 4.00
CA GLY A 91 14.99 22.26 3.04
C GLY A 91 15.66 21.02 3.63
N GLU A 92 16.04 21.06 4.91
CA GLU A 92 16.66 19.96 5.64
C GLU A 92 15.62 18.96 6.12
N ARG A 93 14.49 19.46 6.66
CA ARG A 93 13.36 18.62 7.06
C ARG A 93 12.76 17.83 5.89
N LEU A 94 12.84 18.36 4.67
CA LEU A 94 12.46 17.64 3.45
C LEU A 94 13.35 16.42 3.15
N GLY A 95 14.54 16.33 3.76
CA GLY A 95 15.42 15.17 3.72
C GLY A 95 15.06 14.07 4.73
N LEU A 96 14.17 14.35 5.68
CA LEU A 96 13.72 13.39 6.69
C LEU A 96 12.48 12.65 6.18
N VAL A 97 12.49 11.33 6.30
CA VAL A 97 11.33 10.48 5.99
C VAL A 97 11.00 9.62 7.20
N GLY A 98 9.74 9.69 7.66
CA GLY A 98 9.22 8.81 8.71
C GLY A 98 8.46 7.64 8.08
N ILE A 99 8.80 6.41 8.47
CA ILE A 99 8.07 5.20 8.04
C ILE A 99 7.24 4.68 9.20
N VAL A 100 5.94 4.55 8.96
CA VAL A 100 4.94 4.17 9.96
C VAL A 100 4.34 2.81 9.56
N ALA A 101 4.65 1.77 10.32
CA ALA A 101 4.21 0.39 10.06
C ALA A 101 3.43 -0.24 11.23
N THR A 102 2.95 0.58 12.17
CA THR A 102 2.25 0.11 13.38
C THR A 102 0.74 0.10 13.17
N PRO A 103 -0.06 -0.80 13.77
CA PRO A 103 -1.52 -0.78 13.59
C PRO A 103 -2.23 0.53 14.02
N ASN A 104 -1.55 1.46 14.70
CA ASN A 104 -2.08 2.72 15.20
C ASN A 104 -1.44 3.93 14.48
N HIS A 105 -1.53 3.96 13.14
CA HIS A 105 -0.85 4.94 12.30
C HIS A 105 -1.08 6.40 12.72
N LEU A 106 -2.33 6.80 12.99
CA LEU A 106 -2.70 8.21 13.17
C LEU A 106 -1.93 8.89 14.31
N GLU A 107 -1.88 8.25 15.47
CA GLU A 107 -1.16 8.79 16.63
C GLU A 107 0.34 8.96 16.32
N VAL A 108 0.92 7.99 15.63
CA VAL A 108 2.32 8.04 15.20
C VAL A 108 2.56 9.18 14.22
N MET A 109 1.65 9.37 13.26
CA MET A 109 1.71 10.48 12.31
C MET A 109 1.64 11.84 13.01
N HIS A 110 0.80 12.01 14.03
CA HIS A 110 0.77 13.22 14.86
C HIS A 110 2.10 13.46 15.58
N SER A 111 2.70 12.43 16.18
CA SER A 111 4.00 12.56 16.84
C SER A 111 5.11 12.94 15.87
N LEU A 112 5.16 12.33 14.69
CA LEU A 112 6.15 12.65 13.67
C LEU A 112 5.97 14.06 13.10
N ALA A 113 4.73 14.47 12.84
CA ALA A 113 4.42 15.84 12.42
C ALA A 113 4.84 16.86 13.47
N ARG A 114 4.55 16.61 14.76
CA ARG A 114 5.00 17.45 15.89
C ARG A 114 6.52 17.48 16.03
N ALA A 115 7.20 16.38 15.72
CA ALA A 115 8.66 16.33 15.67
C ALA A 115 9.26 17.02 14.43
N GLY A 116 8.46 17.56 13.51
CA GLY A 116 8.94 18.35 12.36
C GLY A 116 9.14 17.57 11.07
N PHE A 117 8.67 16.32 10.98
CA PHE A 117 8.70 15.58 9.72
C PHE A 117 7.74 16.19 8.70
N LEU A 118 8.18 16.23 7.43
CA LEU A 118 7.38 16.73 6.31
C LEU A 118 7.00 15.62 5.33
N LYS A 119 7.57 14.42 5.44
CA LYS A 119 7.29 13.27 4.57
C LYS A 119 7.13 12.00 5.40
N LEU A 120 5.99 11.35 5.26
CA LEU A 120 5.67 10.09 5.93
C LEU A 120 5.32 9.02 4.90
N ILE A 121 5.89 7.83 5.03
CA ILE A 121 5.46 6.63 4.31
C ILE A 121 4.71 5.77 5.33
N VAL A 122 3.48 5.38 5.03
CA VAL A 122 2.59 4.75 6.01
C VAL A 122 2.02 3.47 5.43
N GLU A 123 2.13 2.38 6.17
CA GLU A 123 1.48 1.12 5.81
C GLU A 123 -0.04 1.26 5.68
N LYS A 124 -0.64 0.32 4.96
CA LYS A 124 -2.10 0.25 4.85
C LYS A 124 -2.71 -0.49 6.06
N PRO A 125 -3.99 -0.24 6.39
CA PRO A 125 -4.79 0.90 5.93
C PRO A 125 -4.26 2.21 6.52
N LEU A 126 -4.38 3.33 5.80
CA LEU A 126 -3.83 4.61 6.26
C LEU A 126 -4.38 5.03 7.64
N VAL A 127 -5.66 4.75 7.87
CA VAL A 127 -6.40 4.90 9.12
C VAL A 127 -7.48 3.82 9.21
N ASN A 128 -8.00 3.57 10.41
CA ASN A 128 -8.87 2.41 10.68
C ASN A 128 -10.37 2.68 10.50
N ASN A 129 -10.81 3.94 10.56
CA ASN A 129 -12.23 4.28 10.55
C ASN A 129 -12.48 5.73 10.08
N LEU A 130 -13.74 6.06 9.80
CA LEU A 130 -14.14 7.39 9.31
C LEU A 130 -13.75 8.53 10.26
N ARG A 131 -13.80 8.31 11.57
CA ARG A 131 -13.39 9.34 12.53
C ARG A 131 -11.89 9.65 12.37
N GLU A 132 -11.06 8.61 12.27
CA GLU A 132 -9.63 8.79 12.03
C GLU A 132 -9.33 9.39 10.64
N VAL A 133 -10.21 9.21 9.64
CA VAL A 133 -10.12 9.93 8.36
C VAL A 133 -10.28 11.43 8.55
N GLU A 134 -11.27 11.86 9.34
CA GLU A 134 -11.44 13.29 9.63
C GLU A 134 -10.28 13.85 10.45
N GLU A 135 -9.80 13.13 11.46
CA GLU A 135 -8.63 13.55 12.25
C GLU A 135 -7.35 13.64 11.38
N LEU A 136 -7.19 12.75 10.39
CA LEU A 136 -6.11 12.82 9.42
C LEU A 136 -6.22 14.06 8.52
N LYS A 137 -7.43 14.45 8.11
CA LYS A 137 -7.65 15.69 7.35
C LYS A 137 -7.26 16.90 8.18
N ASP A 138 -7.70 16.97 9.43
CA ASP A 138 -7.33 18.04 10.36
C ASP A 138 -5.81 18.14 10.52
N LEU A 139 -5.12 17.00 10.65
CA LEU A 139 -3.65 16.97 10.72
C LEU A 139 -2.99 17.60 9.48
N LEU A 140 -3.49 17.27 8.29
CA LEU A 140 -2.98 17.80 7.01
C LEU A 140 -3.33 19.28 6.81
N GLU A 141 -4.46 19.74 7.31
CA GLU A 141 -4.84 21.16 7.29
C GLU A 141 -3.94 21.99 8.21
N ILE A 142 -3.64 21.48 9.41
CA ILE A 142 -2.72 22.12 10.36
C ILE A 142 -1.27 22.11 9.84
N ASN A 143 -0.89 21.06 9.08
CA ASN A 143 0.46 20.87 8.56
C ASN A 143 0.45 20.77 7.02
N PRO A 144 0.20 21.86 6.28
CA PRO A 144 0.01 21.80 4.82
C PRO A 144 1.23 21.32 4.03
N SER A 145 2.43 21.47 4.60
CA SER A 145 3.69 20.97 4.01
C SER A 145 3.89 19.47 4.24
N LEU A 146 3.17 18.84 5.17
CA LEU A 146 3.23 17.40 5.41
C LEU A 146 2.70 16.64 4.20
N LYS A 147 3.46 15.66 3.72
CA LYS A 147 3.08 14.72 2.67
C LYS A 147 3.07 13.31 3.23
N ILE A 148 1.97 12.60 2.98
CA ILE A 148 1.77 11.24 3.45
C ILE A 148 1.62 10.34 2.23
N TYR A 149 2.44 9.30 2.17
CA TYR A 149 2.52 8.35 1.08
C TYR A 149 2.04 6.97 1.60
N PRO A 150 0.82 6.54 1.24
CA PRO A 150 0.36 5.20 1.61
C PRO A 150 1.19 4.15 0.87
N LEU A 151 1.68 3.15 1.60
CA LEU A 151 2.42 2.03 1.08
C LEU A 151 1.43 0.93 0.68
N ASP A 152 1.12 0.84 -0.60
CA ASP A 152 0.37 -0.29 -1.18
C ASP A 152 1.11 -0.88 -2.38
N PHE A 153 1.69 -2.05 -2.17
CA PHE A 153 2.47 -2.76 -3.17
C PHE A 153 1.61 -3.34 -4.30
N TYR A 154 0.29 -3.48 -4.12
CA TYR A 154 -0.59 -3.97 -5.18
C TYR A 154 -0.79 -2.94 -6.29
N VAL A 155 -0.58 -1.64 -6.02
CA VAL A 155 -0.64 -0.60 -7.05
C VAL A 155 0.45 -0.77 -8.11
N GLN A 156 1.62 -1.27 -7.74
CA GLN A 156 2.69 -1.56 -8.69
C GLN A 156 2.36 -2.79 -9.55
N LYS A 157 1.75 -3.80 -8.93
CA LYS A 157 1.34 -5.03 -9.62
C LYS A 157 0.36 -4.75 -10.76
N ILE A 158 -0.45 -3.71 -10.63
CA ILE A 158 -1.39 -3.30 -11.69
C ILE A 158 -0.81 -2.35 -12.75
N ALA A 159 0.51 -2.16 -12.83
CA ALA A 159 1.10 -1.30 -13.87
C ALA A 159 0.62 -1.63 -15.30
N PRO A 160 0.45 -2.90 -15.72
CA PRO A 160 -0.21 -3.24 -16.98
C PRO A 160 -1.60 -2.59 -17.18
N LEU A 161 -2.44 -2.59 -16.14
CA LEU A 161 -3.75 -1.95 -16.18
C LEU A 161 -3.63 -0.41 -16.17
N LEU A 162 -2.64 0.14 -15.48
CA LEU A 162 -2.38 1.58 -15.47
C LEU A 162 -1.94 2.07 -16.85
N VAL A 163 -1.21 1.28 -17.61
CA VAL A 163 -0.92 1.55 -19.03
C VAL A 163 -2.23 1.58 -19.84
N LEU A 164 -3.07 0.54 -19.73
CA LEU A 164 -4.33 0.48 -20.47
C LEU A 164 -5.29 1.61 -20.13
N THR A 165 -5.26 2.13 -18.91
CA THR A 165 -6.09 3.28 -18.47
C THR A 165 -5.43 4.63 -18.73
N GLY A 166 -4.20 4.65 -19.26
CA GLY A 166 -3.45 5.87 -19.58
C GLY A 166 -2.90 6.60 -18.35
N LYS A 167 -2.83 5.91 -17.20
CA LYS A 167 -2.26 6.42 -15.94
C LYS A 167 -0.74 6.28 -15.88
N ILE A 168 -0.18 5.35 -16.66
CA ILE A 168 1.25 5.29 -17.00
C ILE A 168 1.34 5.57 -18.50
N THR A 169 2.01 6.67 -18.86
CA THR A 169 2.23 7.09 -20.25
C THR A 169 3.66 6.76 -20.68
N PRO A 170 4.01 6.84 -21.98
CA PRO A 170 5.38 6.59 -22.44
C PRO A 170 6.47 7.47 -21.80
N ASP A 171 6.11 8.65 -21.30
CA ASP A 171 7.03 9.56 -20.60
C ASP A 171 7.16 9.25 -19.09
N ASP A 172 6.35 8.32 -18.59
CA ASP A 172 6.39 7.88 -17.19
C ASP A 172 7.56 6.89 -16.99
N PRO A 173 8.43 7.07 -15.99
CA PRO A 173 9.55 6.16 -15.74
C PRO A 173 9.11 4.71 -15.42
N ARG A 174 7.83 4.51 -15.08
CA ARG A 174 7.22 3.20 -14.83
C ARG A 174 6.81 2.48 -16.10
N TRP A 175 6.82 3.15 -17.26
CA TRP A 175 6.50 2.55 -18.57
C TRP A 175 7.37 1.32 -18.84
N ASP A 176 8.67 1.44 -18.56
CA ASP A 176 9.66 0.37 -18.79
C ASP A 176 9.50 -0.83 -17.83
N TRP A 177 8.60 -0.75 -16.84
CA TRP A 177 8.26 -1.88 -15.97
C TRP A 177 7.30 -2.85 -16.63
N VAL A 178 6.61 -2.43 -17.69
CA VAL A 178 5.61 -3.25 -18.37
C VAL A 178 6.19 -3.71 -19.70
N VAL A 179 5.92 -4.97 -20.05
CA VAL A 179 6.26 -5.58 -21.34
C VAL A 179 5.04 -6.27 -21.92
N MET A 180 5.09 -6.50 -23.23
CA MET A 180 4.16 -7.38 -23.92
C MET A 180 4.39 -8.83 -23.47
N GLY A 181 3.40 -9.70 -23.65
CA GLY A 181 3.48 -11.11 -23.25
C GLY A 181 4.58 -11.94 -23.93
N ASN A 182 5.16 -11.42 -25.02
CA ASN A 182 6.32 -11.99 -25.71
C ASN A 182 7.67 -11.41 -25.21
N GLY A 183 7.65 -10.55 -24.19
CA GLY A 183 8.82 -9.88 -23.62
C GLY A 183 9.24 -8.59 -24.34
N GLU A 184 8.56 -8.20 -25.43
CA GLU A 184 8.86 -6.96 -26.14
C GLU A 184 8.37 -5.73 -25.37
N ARG A 185 8.92 -4.56 -25.73
CA ARG A 185 8.47 -3.28 -25.15
C ARG A 185 7.00 -3.04 -25.46
N VAL A 186 6.28 -2.46 -24.51
CA VAL A 186 4.91 -2.01 -24.74
C VAL A 186 4.89 -0.94 -25.83
N LEU A 187 3.96 -1.09 -26.76
CA LEU A 187 3.76 -0.16 -27.85
C LEU A 187 3.00 1.10 -27.34
N PRO A 188 3.44 2.32 -27.66
CA PRO A 188 2.79 3.55 -27.18
C PRO A 188 1.29 3.64 -27.45
N GLU A 189 0.82 3.08 -28.58
CA GLU A 189 -0.59 3.03 -28.98
C GLU A 189 -1.47 2.15 -28.08
N ILE A 190 -0.90 1.39 -27.14
CA ILE A 190 -1.67 0.62 -26.14
C ILE A 190 -2.12 1.53 -24.99
N CYS A 191 -1.41 2.63 -24.74
CA CYS A 191 -1.69 3.54 -23.64
C CYS A 191 -3.10 4.13 -23.74
N GLY A 192 -3.89 4.00 -22.67
CA GLY A 192 -5.24 4.60 -22.61
C GLY A 192 -6.32 3.89 -23.42
N THR A 193 -6.05 2.70 -23.96
CA THR A 193 -6.97 1.99 -24.87
C THR A 193 -7.95 1.03 -24.20
N LEU A 194 -8.09 1.04 -22.86
CA LEU A 194 -8.94 0.08 -22.15
C LEU A 194 -10.37 0.02 -22.75
N GLU A 195 -11.09 1.14 -22.76
CA GLU A 195 -12.49 1.18 -23.23
C GLU A 195 -12.62 1.07 -24.75
N GLU A 196 -11.58 1.40 -25.52
CA GLU A 196 -11.54 1.12 -26.96
C GLU A 196 -11.52 -0.39 -27.24
N ARG A 197 -10.81 -1.14 -26.40
CA ARG A 197 -10.61 -2.59 -26.56
C ARG A 197 -11.73 -3.44 -25.96
N ILE A 198 -12.23 -3.06 -24.78
CA ILE A 198 -13.30 -3.83 -24.11
C ILE A 198 -14.68 -3.21 -24.25
N GLY A 199 -14.82 -2.05 -24.89
CA GLY A 199 -16.06 -1.28 -24.90
C GLY A 199 -16.35 -0.66 -23.53
N LYS A 200 -17.60 -0.23 -23.31
CA LYS A 200 -18.00 0.30 -21.99
C LYS A 200 -17.92 -0.81 -20.94
N ILE A 201 -17.48 -0.45 -19.74
CA ILE A 201 -17.40 -1.38 -18.62
C ILE A 201 -18.81 -1.76 -18.16
N GLU A 202 -19.07 -3.06 -18.02
CA GLU A 202 -20.32 -3.66 -17.58
C GLU A 202 -20.25 -4.16 -16.13
N GLY A 203 -19.05 -4.35 -15.58
CA GLY A 203 -18.85 -4.76 -14.20
C GLY A 203 -17.40 -5.06 -13.85
N VAL A 204 -17.10 -5.06 -12.56
CA VAL A 204 -15.76 -5.31 -12.02
C VAL A 204 -15.86 -6.35 -10.91
N GLN A 205 -14.86 -7.22 -10.80
CA GLN A 205 -14.73 -8.15 -9.68
C GLN A 205 -13.27 -8.14 -9.19
N ALA A 206 -13.07 -7.90 -7.90
CA ALA A 206 -11.76 -8.02 -7.26
C ALA A 206 -11.84 -9.06 -6.15
N THR A 207 -10.96 -10.06 -6.23
CA THR A 207 -10.90 -11.16 -5.28
C THR A 207 -9.49 -11.30 -4.72
N ILE A 208 -9.35 -11.22 -3.40
CA ILE A 208 -8.10 -11.44 -2.67
C ILE A 208 -8.35 -12.41 -1.52
N PHE A 209 -8.01 -13.68 -1.71
CA PHE A 209 -7.93 -14.69 -0.67
C PHE A 209 -6.50 -15.11 -0.43
N GLU A 210 -6.08 -15.06 0.82
CA GLU A 210 -4.75 -15.51 1.21
C GLU A 210 -4.83 -16.81 2.01
N GLY A 211 -4.01 -17.80 1.68
CA GLY A 211 -4.02 -19.11 2.32
C GLY A 211 -2.66 -19.57 2.83
N GLY A 212 -2.61 -20.00 4.09
CA GLY A 212 -1.43 -20.66 4.69
C GLY A 212 -0.15 -19.81 4.73
N LYS A 213 1.01 -20.48 4.88
CA LYS A 213 2.36 -19.88 5.05
C LYS A 213 2.93 -19.16 3.82
N LEU A 214 2.13 -18.87 2.80
CA LEU A 214 2.60 -18.28 1.55
C LEU A 214 2.76 -16.76 1.68
N GLY A 215 3.89 -16.34 2.26
CA GLY A 215 4.45 -15.00 2.07
C GLY A 215 3.95 -13.89 2.98
N LEU A 216 3.14 -14.19 4.00
CA LEU A 216 2.75 -13.23 5.04
C LEU A 216 2.81 -13.88 6.44
N PRO A 217 3.01 -13.10 7.52
CA PRO A 217 3.14 -13.62 8.87
C PRO A 217 1.92 -14.48 9.23
N ASP A 218 2.16 -15.57 9.95
CA ASP A 218 1.12 -16.50 10.38
C ASP A 218 -0.01 -15.70 11.06
N LEU A 219 -1.27 -16.11 10.88
CA LEU A 219 -2.36 -15.56 11.70
C LEU A 219 -2.07 -15.73 13.19
N ALA A 220 -1.30 -16.75 13.56
CA ALA A 220 -0.77 -16.95 14.91
C ALA A 220 0.12 -15.78 15.40
N GLU A 221 0.80 -15.07 14.49
CA GLU A 221 1.66 -13.92 14.80
C GLU A 221 0.91 -12.58 14.69
N ARG A 222 -0.30 -12.59 14.11
CA ARG A 222 -1.14 -11.41 13.87
C ARG A 222 -2.55 -11.57 14.44
N THR A 223 -2.62 -12.05 15.66
CA THR A 223 -3.88 -12.33 16.38
C THR A 223 -4.81 -11.10 16.44
N TRP A 224 -4.25 -9.89 16.47
CA TRP A 224 -5.01 -8.63 16.44
C TRP A 224 -5.91 -8.49 15.20
N LEU A 225 -5.58 -9.10 14.06
CA LEU A 225 -6.44 -9.09 12.87
C LEU A 225 -7.79 -9.77 13.12
N GLU A 226 -7.82 -10.80 13.96
CA GLU A 226 -9.02 -11.55 14.35
C GLU A 226 -9.69 -10.96 15.61
N GLN A 227 -8.88 -10.43 16.52
CA GLN A 227 -9.32 -10.08 17.88
C GLN A 227 -9.72 -8.61 18.04
N ASP A 228 -9.13 -7.70 17.27
CA ASP A 228 -9.42 -6.27 17.34
C ASP A 228 -10.35 -5.86 16.20
N LYS A 229 -11.67 -5.81 16.43
CA LYS A 229 -12.61 -5.35 15.40
C LYS A 229 -12.39 -3.90 14.93
N LYS A 230 -11.73 -3.06 15.73
CA LYS A 230 -11.51 -1.66 15.36
C LYS A 230 -10.38 -1.52 14.36
N ARG A 231 -9.38 -2.39 14.41
CA ARG A 231 -8.14 -2.28 13.60
C ARG A 231 -7.94 -3.46 12.65
N GLY A 232 -8.47 -4.62 13.00
CA GLY A 232 -8.40 -5.86 12.24
C GLY A 232 -9.55 -6.06 11.27
N GLY A 233 -9.60 -7.26 10.69
CA GLY A 233 -10.56 -7.65 9.67
C GLY A 233 -10.02 -7.53 8.25
N MET A 234 -10.54 -8.38 7.36
CA MET A 234 -10.04 -8.51 6.00
C MET A 234 -10.44 -7.36 5.08
N LEU A 235 -11.48 -6.59 5.42
CA LEU A 235 -11.78 -5.37 4.65
C LEU A 235 -10.69 -4.31 4.83
N LEU A 236 -10.17 -4.14 6.05
CA LEU A 236 -9.08 -3.21 6.32
C LEU A 236 -7.74 -3.74 5.78
N ASP A 237 -7.45 -5.02 6.01
CA ASP A 237 -6.18 -5.65 5.62
C ASP A 237 -6.09 -5.86 4.09
N LEU A 238 -7.08 -6.51 3.48
CA LEU A 238 -7.04 -6.96 2.08
C LEU A 238 -7.98 -6.16 1.18
N GLY A 239 -9.06 -5.59 1.71
CA GLY A 239 -9.96 -4.73 0.94
C GLY A 239 -9.25 -3.48 0.40
N THR A 240 -8.29 -2.93 1.15
CA THR A 240 -7.43 -1.84 0.68
C THR A 240 -6.60 -2.24 -0.54
N HIS A 241 -5.97 -3.43 -0.51
CA HIS A 241 -5.23 -3.99 -1.64
C HIS A 241 -6.09 -4.30 -2.87
N ALA A 242 -7.39 -4.52 -2.70
CA ALA A 242 -8.30 -4.73 -3.81
C ALA A 242 -8.80 -3.39 -4.41
N LEU A 243 -9.11 -2.40 -3.56
CA LEU A 243 -9.71 -1.14 -3.96
C LEU A 243 -8.69 -0.08 -4.40
N ALA A 244 -7.50 -0.02 -3.79
CA ALA A 244 -6.49 0.97 -4.14
C ALA A 244 -6.02 0.84 -5.61
N PRO A 245 -5.78 -0.37 -6.16
CA PRO A 245 -5.50 -0.53 -7.58
C PRO A 245 -6.62 -0.02 -8.49
N LEU A 246 -7.88 -0.32 -8.15
CA LEU A 246 -9.04 0.17 -8.91
C LEU A 246 -9.13 1.71 -8.86
N GLY A 247 -8.85 2.31 -7.70
CA GLY A 247 -8.77 3.75 -7.55
C GLY A 247 -7.66 4.38 -8.42
N ALA A 248 -6.46 3.81 -8.37
CA ALA A 248 -5.32 4.25 -9.17
C ALA A 248 -5.60 4.16 -10.68
N ALA A 249 -6.30 3.10 -11.12
CA ALA A 249 -6.74 2.92 -12.50
C ALA A 249 -7.90 3.83 -12.93
N GLY A 250 -8.50 4.62 -12.01
CA GLY A 250 -9.68 5.45 -12.29
C GLY A 250 -10.94 4.62 -12.54
N LEU A 251 -11.01 3.41 -11.97
CA LEU A 251 -12.14 2.50 -12.05
C LEU A 251 -13.01 2.53 -10.80
N PHE A 252 -12.53 3.12 -9.70
CA PHE A 252 -13.22 3.25 -8.43
C PHE A 252 -12.99 4.64 -7.82
N SER A 253 -14.02 5.21 -7.21
CA SER A 253 -13.93 6.39 -6.34
C SER A 253 -14.97 6.28 -5.23
N ALA A 254 -14.64 6.72 -4.02
CA ALA A 254 -15.54 6.61 -2.88
C ALA A 254 -16.82 7.44 -3.08
N GLU A 255 -16.69 8.61 -3.71
CA GLU A 255 -17.78 9.57 -3.94
C GLU A 255 -18.80 9.07 -4.96
N GLN A 256 -18.40 8.17 -5.86
CA GLN A 256 -19.24 7.60 -6.91
C GLN A 256 -19.60 6.14 -6.64
N THR A 257 -19.35 5.65 -5.42
CA THR A 257 -19.63 4.26 -5.06
C THR A 257 -20.65 4.18 -3.94
N LYS A 258 -21.61 3.28 -4.10
CA LYS A 258 -22.56 2.89 -3.07
C LYS A 258 -22.35 1.43 -2.69
N VAL A 259 -22.34 1.12 -1.40
CA VAL A 259 -22.38 -0.27 -0.93
C VAL A 259 -23.85 -0.72 -0.94
N GLU A 260 -24.17 -1.73 -1.74
CA GLU A 260 -25.53 -2.29 -1.80
C GLU A 260 -25.73 -3.35 -0.71
N CYS A 261 -24.76 -4.24 -0.56
CA CYS A 261 -24.72 -5.19 0.55
C CYS A 261 -23.29 -5.60 0.89
N ALA A 262 -23.08 -6.01 2.13
CA ALA A 262 -21.82 -6.58 2.59
C ALA A 262 -22.09 -7.68 3.61
N TYR A 263 -21.34 -8.77 3.51
CA TYR A 263 -21.40 -9.92 4.39
C TYR A 263 -20.01 -10.17 4.96
N GLY A 264 -19.93 -10.25 6.29
CA GLY A 264 -18.73 -10.63 7.01
C GLY A 264 -18.86 -12.03 7.58
N HIS A 265 -17.75 -12.76 7.58
CA HIS A 265 -17.64 -14.08 8.16
C HIS A 265 -16.39 -14.19 9.01
N VAL A 266 -16.45 -15.00 10.06
CA VAL A 266 -15.32 -15.35 10.92
C VAL A 266 -15.09 -16.84 10.88
N PHE A 267 -13.91 -17.29 11.27
CA PHE A 267 -13.63 -18.70 11.39
C PHE A 267 -14.48 -19.38 12.47
N ASN A 268 -14.86 -20.62 12.22
CA ASN A 268 -15.33 -21.52 13.26
C ASN A 268 -14.16 -21.92 14.18
N GLN A 269 -14.49 -22.48 15.36
CA GLN A 269 -13.48 -22.87 16.36
C GLN A 269 -12.46 -23.88 15.82
N ASP A 270 -12.89 -24.75 14.92
CA ASP A 270 -12.06 -25.75 14.26
C ASP A 270 -11.26 -25.20 13.08
N ARG A 271 -11.47 -23.92 12.72
CA ARG A 271 -10.77 -23.23 11.64
C ARG A 271 -10.87 -23.95 10.27
N SER A 272 -11.91 -24.78 10.09
CA SER A 272 -12.16 -25.53 8.84
C SER A 272 -13.16 -24.84 7.92
N SER A 273 -13.92 -23.90 8.48
CA SER A 273 -15.06 -23.27 7.83
C SER A 273 -15.34 -21.90 8.45
N TYR A 274 -16.25 -21.15 7.82
CA TYR A 274 -16.68 -19.85 8.31
C TYR A 274 -18.11 -19.89 8.84
N ARG A 275 -18.42 -18.93 9.72
CA ARG A 275 -19.78 -18.55 10.11
C ARG A 275 -19.94 -17.04 9.96
N SER A 276 -21.17 -16.56 9.88
CA SER A 276 -21.42 -15.11 9.85
C SER A 276 -20.80 -14.41 11.06
N SER A 277 -20.15 -13.26 10.80
CA SER A 277 -19.56 -12.42 11.83
C SER A 277 -20.63 -11.73 12.66
N ARG A 278 -20.43 -11.62 13.96
CA ARG A 278 -21.23 -10.74 14.83
C ARG A 278 -20.69 -9.31 14.77
N PRO A 279 -21.49 -8.29 15.18
CA PRO A 279 -21.08 -6.89 15.07
C PRO A 279 -19.77 -6.51 15.78
N TYR A 280 -19.33 -7.29 16.76
CA TYR A 280 -18.10 -7.07 17.54
C TYR A 280 -16.91 -7.92 17.09
N GLU A 281 -17.05 -8.74 16.05
CA GLU A 281 -15.99 -9.66 15.59
C GLU A 281 -15.37 -9.19 14.29
N ALA A 282 -14.04 -9.19 14.20
CA ALA A 282 -13.32 -8.86 12.98
C ALA A 282 -13.52 -9.96 11.94
N GLU A 283 -13.97 -9.58 10.73
CA GLU A 283 -14.26 -10.52 9.67
C GLU A 283 -12.97 -11.09 9.05
N MET A 284 -12.91 -12.42 8.94
CA MET A 284 -11.82 -13.16 8.28
C MET A 284 -12.13 -13.55 6.85
N HIS A 285 -13.35 -13.28 6.41
CA HIS A 285 -13.78 -13.27 5.03
C HIS A 285 -14.90 -12.25 4.88
N ALA A 286 -14.86 -11.47 3.81
CA ALA A 286 -15.85 -10.46 3.49
C ALA A 286 -16.20 -10.52 2.01
N GLN A 287 -17.50 -10.36 1.73
CA GLN A 287 -18.03 -10.17 0.40
C GLN A 287 -18.84 -8.88 0.40
N ALA A 288 -18.66 -8.03 -0.62
CA ALA A 288 -19.44 -6.83 -0.80
C ALA A 288 -19.86 -6.67 -2.26
N LEU A 289 -21.12 -6.32 -2.47
CA LEU A 289 -21.62 -5.79 -3.72
C LEU A 289 -21.67 -4.28 -3.61
N LEU A 290 -20.92 -3.63 -4.48
CA LEU A 290 -20.90 -2.19 -4.63
C LEU A 290 -21.48 -1.82 -6.00
N THR A 291 -22.07 -0.64 -6.07
CA THR A 291 -22.48 -0.02 -7.32
C THR A 291 -21.60 1.18 -7.58
N LEU A 292 -20.89 1.18 -8.71
CA LEU A 292 -20.10 2.30 -9.18
C LEU A 292 -20.94 3.11 -10.16
N LYS A 293 -20.96 4.43 -10.00
CA LYS A 293 -21.64 5.34 -10.92
C LYS A 293 -20.66 5.85 -11.98
N ARG A 294 -20.77 5.34 -13.21
CA ARG A 294 -19.90 5.69 -14.34
C ARG A 294 -20.74 6.03 -15.57
N ASP A 295 -20.51 7.20 -16.17
CA ASP A 295 -21.26 7.68 -17.35
C ASP A 295 -22.78 7.62 -17.21
N GLN A 296 -23.28 8.01 -16.03
CA GLN A 296 -24.71 7.95 -15.65
C GLN A 296 -25.31 6.53 -15.63
N LYS A 297 -24.47 5.49 -15.68
CA LYS A 297 -24.86 4.09 -15.49
C LYS A 297 -24.32 3.56 -14.17
N ASP A 298 -25.08 2.66 -13.60
CA ASP A 298 -24.71 1.89 -12.42
C ASP A 298 -24.06 0.60 -12.88
N ILE A 299 -22.79 0.39 -12.53
CA ILE A 299 -22.05 -0.84 -12.83
C ILE A 299 -21.74 -1.58 -11.51
N PRO A 300 -21.93 -2.91 -11.46
CA PRO A 300 -21.62 -3.69 -10.28
C PRO A 300 -20.10 -3.85 -10.10
N LEU A 301 -19.64 -3.65 -8.87
CA LEU A 301 -18.34 -4.07 -8.37
C LEU A 301 -18.54 -5.14 -7.31
N ILE A 302 -18.02 -6.34 -7.54
CA ILE A 302 -17.99 -7.41 -6.55
C ILE A 302 -16.61 -7.41 -5.89
N LEU A 303 -16.59 -7.19 -4.59
CA LEU A 303 -15.39 -7.30 -3.77
C LEU A 303 -15.48 -8.57 -2.93
N GLU A 304 -14.44 -9.39 -2.98
CA GLU A 304 -14.33 -10.55 -2.12
C GLU A 304 -12.92 -10.64 -1.54
N VAL A 305 -12.80 -10.60 -0.21
CA VAL A 305 -11.52 -10.64 0.47
C VAL A 305 -11.54 -11.58 1.66
N GLY A 306 -10.44 -12.29 1.91
CA GLY A 306 -10.42 -13.24 3.02
C GLY A 306 -9.09 -13.90 3.28
N LYS A 307 -9.02 -14.59 4.41
CA LYS A 307 -7.92 -15.50 4.75
C LYS A 307 -8.45 -16.90 4.98
N THR A 308 -7.73 -17.91 4.53
CA THR A 308 -8.03 -19.33 4.73
C THR A 308 -6.87 -20.05 5.40
N PHE A 309 -7.17 -21.11 6.16
CA PHE A 309 -6.15 -21.96 6.79
C PHE A 309 -5.52 -22.97 5.82
N HIS A 310 -6.13 -23.15 4.65
CA HIS A 310 -5.57 -24.01 3.62
C HIS A 310 -4.44 -23.30 2.87
N ALA A 311 -3.44 -24.05 2.42
CA ALA A 311 -2.40 -23.49 1.57
C ALA A 311 -2.98 -23.00 0.24
N GLY A 312 -2.47 -21.88 -0.25
CA GLY A 312 -2.82 -21.32 -1.55
C GLY A 312 -3.35 -19.91 -1.43
N GLY A 313 -4.30 -19.57 -2.28
CA GLY A 313 -4.92 -18.26 -2.31
C GLY A 313 -5.34 -17.89 -3.73
N MET A 314 -6.03 -16.78 -3.85
CA MET A 314 -6.57 -16.28 -5.10
C MET A 314 -6.46 -14.77 -5.12
N TRP A 315 -5.75 -14.22 -6.09
CA TRP A 315 -5.52 -12.80 -6.24
C TRP A 315 -5.86 -12.44 -7.67
N HIS A 316 -7.06 -11.96 -7.93
CA HIS A 316 -7.43 -11.61 -9.29
C HIS A 316 -8.38 -10.41 -9.36
N LEU A 317 -8.32 -9.77 -10.52
CA LEU A 317 -9.16 -8.68 -10.95
C LEU A 317 -9.76 -9.06 -12.31
N VAL A 318 -11.08 -8.95 -12.42
CA VAL A 318 -11.81 -9.10 -13.67
C VAL A 318 -12.55 -7.80 -13.98
N ILE A 319 -12.37 -7.29 -15.19
CA ILE A 319 -13.15 -6.15 -15.72
C ILE A 319 -13.89 -6.65 -16.93
N ARG A 320 -15.22 -6.59 -16.88
CA ARG A 320 -16.10 -6.99 -17.99
C ARG A 320 -16.48 -5.76 -18.78
N GLY A 321 -16.38 -5.82 -20.10
CA GLY A 321 -16.84 -4.77 -20.98
C GLY A 321 -17.74 -5.31 -22.10
N GLU A 322 -18.45 -4.42 -22.77
CA GLU A 322 -19.39 -4.74 -23.86
C GLU A 322 -18.75 -5.61 -24.97
N GLN A 323 -17.45 -5.43 -25.24
CA GLN A 323 -16.72 -6.03 -26.36
C GLN A 323 -15.56 -6.94 -25.96
N GLY A 324 -15.19 -6.99 -24.68
CA GLY A 324 -14.07 -7.80 -24.21
C GLY A 324 -14.01 -7.86 -22.69
N ASN A 325 -13.09 -8.65 -22.16
CA ASN A 325 -12.84 -8.74 -20.72
C ASN A 325 -11.35 -8.60 -20.44
N VAL A 326 -11.00 -7.98 -19.32
CA VAL A 326 -9.65 -8.01 -18.75
C VAL A 326 -9.64 -8.99 -17.59
N PHE A 327 -8.64 -9.87 -17.59
CA PHE A 327 -8.29 -10.74 -16.48
C PHE A 327 -6.89 -10.39 -16.04
N MET A 328 -6.70 -10.15 -14.76
CA MET A 328 -5.41 -9.80 -14.21
C MET A 328 -5.21 -10.51 -12.88
N GLY A 329 -4.06 -11.15 -12.70
CA GLY A 329 -3.66 -11.58 -11.37
C GLY A 329 -3.14 -10.41 -10.55
N LEU A 330 -3.43 -10.42 -9.26
CA LEU A 330 -2.96 -9.40 -8.30
C LEU A 330 -1.73 -9.88 -7.52
N ARG A 331 -1.10 -10.99 -7.93
CA ARG A 331 0.16 -11.48 -7.37
C ARG A 331 1.35 -10.98 -8.19
N THR A 332 2.51 -10.87 -7.55
CA THR A 332 3.77 -10.61 -8.26
C THR A 332 4.00 -11.70 -9.31
N GLY A 333 4.39 -11.29 -10.52
CA GLY A 333 4.63 -12.19 -11.66
C GLY A 333 3.38 -12.56 -12.44
N ASP A 334 2.18 -12.24 -11.95
CA ASP A 334 0.96 -12.45 -12.72
C ASP A 334 0.84 -11.40 -13.83
N SER A 335 0.23 -11.82 -14.93
CA SER A 335 0.01 -10.96 -16.09
C SER A 335 -1.43 -10.45 -16.19
N LEU A 336 -1.59 -9.44 -17.03
CA LEU A 336 -2.86 -8.97 -17.53
C LEU A 336 -3.12 -9.57 -18.92
N VAL A 337 -4.27 -10.21 -19.07
CA VAL A 337 -4.77 -10.75 -20.33
C VAL A 337 -6.09 -10.08 -20.67
N LEU A 338 -6.15 -9.47 -21.85
CA LEU A 338 -7.38 -8.96 -22.44
C LEU A 338 -7.89 -9.93 -23.49
N VAL A 339 -9.13 -10.36 -23.31
CA VAL A 339 -9.83 -11.32 -24.17
C VAL A 339 -10.98 -10.62 -24.90
N PRO A 340 -10.90 -10.42 -26.22
CA PRO A 340 -12.00 -9.85 -26.99
C PRO A 340 -13.17 -10.84 -27.10
N LYS A 341 -14.41 -10.35 -27.18
CA LYS A 341 -15.60 -11.19 -27.38
C LYS A 341 -15.74 -11.65 -28.84
N LYS A 342 -15.23 -10.88 -29.81
CA LYS A 342 -15.28 -11.25 -31.23
C LYS A 342 -14.19 -12.27 -31.55
N ARG A 343 -14.60 -13.38 -32.19
CA ARG A 343 -13.66 -14.41 -32.65
C ARG A 343 -12.74 -13.85 -33.74
N GLY A 344 -11.44 -14.08 -33.59
CA GLY A 344 -10.41 -13.68 -34.56
C GLY A 344 -9.72 -12.36 -34.23
N GLU A 345 -10.15 -11.63 -33.19
CA GLU A 345 -9.40 -10.50 -32.66
C GLU A 345 -8.26 -11.00 -31.75
N GLU A 346 -7.13 -10.29 -31.78
CA GLU A 346 -5.91 -10.68 -31.08
C GLU A 346 -6.02 -10.49 -29.56
N LEU A 347 -5.51 -11.48 -28.81
CA LEU A 347 -5.36 -11.37 -27.37
C LEU A 347 -4.26 -10.37 -27.06
N LEU A 348 -4.54 -9.40 -26.18
CA LEU A 348 -3.49 -8.54 -25.66
C LEU A 348 -3.02 -9.08 -24.31
N HIS A 349 -1.72 -9.34 -24.22
CA HIS A 349 -1.06 -9.82 -23.01
C HIS A 349 0.00 -8.79 -22.60
N LEU A 350 -0.11 -8.30 -21.37
CA LEU A 350 0.84 -7.37 -20.75
C LEU A 350 1.29 -7.97 -19.41
N SER A 351 2.57 -7.84 -19.09
CA SER A 351 3.11 -8.31 -17.80
C SER A 351 4.10 -7.30 -17.25
N LEU A 352 4.43 -7.45 -15.96
CA LEU A 352 5.62 -6.80 -15.44
C LEU A 352 6.86 -7.43 -16.08
N ARG A 353 7.89 -6.62 -16.32
CA ARG A 353 9.19 -7.08 -16.78
C ARG A 353 9.87 -7.84 -15.65
N GLU A 354 10.24 -9.10 -15.92
CA GLU A 354 11.09 -9.87 -15.00
C GLU A 354 12.47 -9.19 -14.89
N GLY A 355 12.92 -8.95 -13.65
CA GLY A 355 14.14 -8.19 -13.34
C GLY A 355 15.36 -9.04 -13.02
#